data_AF-A0AAU2JGV6-F1
#
_entry.id   AF-A0AAU2JGV6-F1
#
_cell.length_a   1.000
_cell.length_b   1.000
_cell.length_c   1.000
_cell.angle_alpha   90.00
_cell.angle_beta   90.00
_cell.angle_gamma   90.00
#
_symmetry.space_group_name_H-M   'P 1'
#
loop_
_entity.id
_entity.type
_entity.pdbx_description
1 polymer ?
#
loop_
_entity_poly.entity_id
_entity_poly.type
_entity_poly.pdbx_seq_one_letter_code
_entity_poly.pdbx_strand_id
1 'polypeptide(L)'
;MRAGMASGVPLDGRDRRSWLESVGRWLGERDVTDSKGVAACSALRRRYRDTLTSACPAVLFLQLTVERKVLAERLGGRSGHFMPETLLDSQLATLEPLEPDERGAFLMPHRLPRRSSGRP
;
A
#
# COMPACT_ATOMS: atom_id res chain seq x y z
N MET A 1 1.89 10.04 11.27
CA MET A 1 1.19 8.92 10.59
C MET A 1 1.33 7.57 11.32
N ARG A 2 2.54 7.04 11.55
CA ARG A 2 2.75 5.78 12.32
C ARG A 2 2.15 5.83 13.73
N ALA A 3 2.27 6.97 14.42
CA ALA A 3 1.75 7.14 15.78
C ALA A 3 0.23 6.96 15.89
N GLY A 4 -0.56 7.51 14.96
CA GLY A 4 -2.03 7.38 14.99
C GLY A 4 -2.51 5.96 14.67
N MET A 5 -1.94 5.31 13.64
CA MET A 5 -2.28 3.92 13.31
C MET A 5 -1.83 2.91 14.37
N ALA A 6 -0.67 3.15 15.01
CA ALA A 6 -0.17 2.31 16.10
C ALA A 6 -1.01 2.44 17.39
N SER A 7 -1.77 3.53 17.55
CA SER A 7 -2.66 3.76 18.69
C SER A 7 -4.14 3.55 18.36
N GLY A 8 -4.45 2.97 17.18
CA GLY A 8 -5.83 2.64 16.77
C GLY A 8 -6.68 3.86 16.41
N VAL A 9 -6.10 5.06 16.33
CA VAL A 9 -6.82 6.27 15.94
C VAL A 9 -6.88 6.34 14.41
N PRO A 10 -8.08 6.34 13.80
CA PRO A 10 -8.23 6.53 12.36
C PRO A 10 -7.61 7.87 11.97
N LEU A 11 -6.71 7.85 10.98
CA LEU A 11 -6.24 9.10 10.37
C LEU A 11 -7.44 9.83 9.78
N ASP A 12 -7.51 11.14 10.03
CA ASP A 12 -8.53 11.95 9.38
C ASP A 12 -8.30 11.98 7.85
N GLY A 13 -9.32 12.35 7.10
CA GLY A 13 -9.25 12.35 5.64
C GLY A 13 -8.20 13.33 5.07
N ARG A 14 -7.80 14.35 5.84
CA ARG A 14 -6.86 15.40 5.42
C ARG A 14 -5.41 14.94 5.61
N ASP A 15 -5.10 14.33 6.74
CA ASP A 15 -3.81 13.70 7.05
C ASP A 15 -3.45 12.62 6.05
N ARG A 16 -4.46 11.86 5.59
CA ARG A 16 -4.26 10.84 4.56
C ARG A 16 -3.94 11.47 3.21
N ARG A 17 -4.62 12.54 2.83
CA ARG A 17 -4.40 13.22 1.54
C ARG A 17 -3.00 13.83 1.47
N SER A 18 -2.60 14.62 2.48
CA SER A 18 -1.29 15.27 2.52
C SER A 18 -0.13 14.26 2.50
N TRP A 19 -0.32 13.11 3.16
CA TRP A 19 0.64 12.01 3.07
C TRP A 19 0.71 11.40 1.67
N LEU A 20 -0.43 11.12 1.02
CA LEU A 20 -0.46 10.59 -0.35
C LEU A 20 0.19 11.55 -1.35
N GLU A 21 -0.07 12.84 -1.24
CA GLU A 21 0.60 13.88 -2.05
C GLU A 21 2.11 13.86 -1.84
N SER A 22 2.57 13.66 -0.60
CA SER A 22 4.01 13.56 -0.29
C SER A 22 4.65 12.32 -0.91
N VAL A 23 3.97 11.18 -0.89
CA VAL A 23 4.43 9.95 -1.57
C VAL A 23 4.47 10.15 -3.09
N GLY A 24 3.41 10.74 -3.66
CA GLY A 24 3.34 11.02 -5.10
C GLY A 24 4.44 11.97 -5.57
N ARG A 25 4.70 13.05 -4.82
CA ARG A 25 5.80 13.98 -5.11
C ARG A 25 7.16 13.27 -5.07
N TRP A 26 7.40 12.47 -4.04
CA TRP A 26 8.64 11.69 -3.91
C TRP A 26 8.87 10.72 -5.08
N LEU A 27 7.80 10.12 -5.61
CA LEU A 27 7.83 9.30 -6.83
C LEU A 27 8.09 10.15 -8.08
N GLY A 28 7.44 11.31 -8.20
CA GLY A 28 7.60 12.21 -9.35
C GLY A 28 9.02 12.78 -9.48
N GLU A 29 9.63 13.19 -8.36
CA GLU A 29 11.03 13.66 -8.32
C GLU A 29 12.01 12.59 -8.83
N ARG A 30 11.69 11.32 -8.57
CA ARG A 30 12.47 10.15 -8.96
C ARG A 30 12.33 9.76 -10.42
N ASP A 31 11.15 9.99 -10.98
CA ASP A 31 10.90 9.79 -12.41
C ASP A 31 11.75 10.76 -13.25
N VAL A 32 11.81 12.04 -12.84
CA VAL A 32 12.60 13.09 -13.51
C VAL A 32 14.11 12.84 -13.43
N THR A 33 14.60 12.26 -12.34
CA THR A 33 16.04 12.06 -12.08
C THR A 33 16.57 10.69 -12.54
N ASP A 34 15.77 9.95 -13.32
CA ASP A 34 15.99 8.54 -13.71
C ASP A 34 16.29 7.56 -12.55
N SER A 35 16.04 8.02 -11.32
CA SER A 35 16.27 7.28 -10.09
C SER A 35 14.97 6.57 -9.71
N LYS A 36 14.65 5.45 -10.35
CA LYS A 36 13.35 4.75 -10.16
C LYS A 36 13.03 4.53 -8.67
N GLY A 37 11.79 4.80 -8.27
CA GLY A 37 11.30 4.69 -6.90
C GLY A 37 10.19 3.66 -6.73
N VAL A 38 10.19 2.93 -5.61
CA VAL A 38 9.10 2.04 -5.22
C VAL A 38 8.67 2.37 -3.79
N ALA A 39 7.37 2.54 -3.58
CA ALA A 39 6.78 2.83 -2.28
C ALA A 39 5.70 1.79 -1.94
N ALA A 40 5.75 1.26 -0.71
CA ALA A 40 4.64 0.48 -0.17
C ALA A 40 3.55 1.43 0.33
N CYS A 41 2.38 1.39 -0.29
CA CYS A 41 1.23 2.22 0.06
C CYS A 41 -0.04 1.37 -0.06
N SER A 42 -0.95 1.46 0.92
CA SER A 42 -2.19 0.68 0.86
C SER A 42 -3.11 1.18 -0.25
N ALA A 43 -3.16 2.51 -0.50
CA ALA A 43 -3.88 3.16 -1.60
C ALA A 43 -5.22 2.49 -1.98
N LEU A 44 -5.99 2.10 -0.95
CA LEU A 44 -7.09 1.14 -1.11
C LEU A 44 -8.27 1.65 -1.93
N ARG A 45 -8.40 2.97 -2.09
CA ARG A 45 -9.49 3.60 -2.82
C ARG A 45 -8.96 4.30 -4.07
N ARG A 46 -9.73 4.34 -5.14
CA ARG A 46 -9.40 5.04 -6.39
C ARG A 46 -9.02 6.49 -6.16
N ARG A 47 -9.79 7.23 -5.36
CA ARG A 47 -9.45 8.62 -5.00
C ARG A 47 -8.06 8.80 -4.37
N TYR A 48 -7.52 7.76 -3.72
CA TYR A 48 -6.16 7.79 -3.18
C TYR A 48 -5.13 7.56 -4.28
N ARG A 49 -5.43 6.70 -5.25
CA ARG A 49 -4.63 6.48 -6.46
C ARG A 49 -4.67 7.69 -7.39
N ASP A 50 -5.79 8.39 -7.49
CA ASP A 50 -5.91 9.66 -8.22
C ASP A 50 -5.01 10.76 -7.63
N THR A 51 -4.91 10.82 -6.29
CA THR A 51 -4.03 11.76 -5.59
C THR A 51 -2.56 11.47 -5.92
N LEU A 52 -2.17 10.19 -5.96
CA LEU A 52 -0.82 9.77 -6.34
C LEU A 52 -0.53 10.08 -7.81
N THR A 53 -1.48 9.79 -8.69
CA THR A 53 -1.37 10.02 -10.14
C THR A 53 -1.28 11.51 -10.48
N SER A 54 -2.00 12.36 -9.74
CA SER A 54 -1.95 13.82 -9.92
C SER A 54 -0.55 14.39 -9.61
N ALA A 55 0.15 13.81 -8.62
CA ALA A 55 1.49 14.22 -8.24
C ALA A 55 2.60 13.51 -9.04
N CYS A 56 2.32 12.33 -9.60
CA CYS A 56 3.21 11.57 -10.47
C CYS A 56 2.40 10.86 -11.58
N PRO A 57 2.20 11.50 -12.75
CA PRO A 57 1.43 10.91 -13.85
C PRO A 57 2.01 9.59 -14.41
N ALA A 58 3.31 9.36 -14.16
CA ALA A 58 4.03 8.17 -14.58
C ALA A 58 3.83 6.95 -13.67
N VAL A 59 3.18 7.12 -12.50
CA VAL A 59 3.07 6.07 -11.47
C VAL A 59 2.39 4.81 -12.02
N LEU A 60 2.89 3.65 -11.59
CA LEU A 60 2.30 2.34 -11.84
C LEU A 60 1.89 1.69 -10.52
N PHE A 61 0.67 1.15 -10.47
CA PHE A 61 0.14 0.46 -9.31
C PHE A 61 0.33 -1.05 -9.43
N LEU A 62 0.91 -1.67 -8.39
CA LEU A 62 0.98 -3.12 -8.26
C LEU A 62 0.06 -3.56 -7.12
N GLN A 63 -1.15 -4.01 -7.47
CA GLN A 63 -2.12 -4.46 -6.48
C GLN A 63 -1.82 -5.91 -6.07
N LEU A 64 -1.22 -6.09 -4.90
CA LEU A 64 -0.98 -7.41 -4.32
C LEU A 64 -2.31 -7.99 -3.82
N THR A 65 -2.79 -9.02 -4.50
CA THR A 65 -4.05 -9.69 -4.15
C THR A 65 -3.78 -11.14 -3.78
N VAL A 66 -4.32 -11.58 -2.66
CA VAL A 66 -4.31 -12.97 -2.19
C VAL A 66 -5.59 -13.23 -1.43
N GLU A 67 -5.97 -14.49 -1.30
CA GLU A 67 -7.16 -14.87 -0.54
C GLU A 67 -7.08 -14.39 0.92
N ARG A 68 -8.24 -13.99 1.48
CA ARG A 68 -8.38 -13.57 2.88
C ARG A 68 -7.71 -14.55 3.84
N LYS A 69 -7.92 -15.86 3.63
CA LYS A 69 -7.35 -16.92 4.47
C LYS A 69 -5.83 -16.85 4.53
N VAL A 70 -5.18 -16.65 3.38
CA VAL A 70 -3.72 -16.52 3.28
C VAL A 70 -3.24 -15.24 3.99
N LEU A 71 -3.98 -14.13 3.89
CA LEU A 71 -3.66 -12.90 4.63
C LEU A 71 -3.76 -13.10 6.15
N ALA A 72 -4.83 -13.74 6.62
CA ALA A 72 -5.05 -14.02 8.03
C ALA A 72 -3.95 -14.92 8.61
N GLU A 73 -3.61 -16.01 7.91
CA GLU A 73 -2.51 -16.91 8.28
C GLU A 73 -1.17 -16.16 8.37
N ARG A 74 -0.87 -15.32 7.37
CA ARG A 74 0.36 -14.51 7.34
C ARG A 74 0.41 -13.46 8.45
N LEU A 75 -0.72 -12.88 8.83
CA LEU A 75 -0.79 -11.91 9.93
C LEU A 75 -0.62 -12.61 11.29
N GLY A 76 -1.30 -13.75 11.50
CA GLY A 76 -1.20 -14.54 12.73
C GLY A 76 0.20 -15.11 12.97
N GLY A 77 0.96 -15.41 11.91
CA GLY A 77 2.33 -15.89 12.00
C GLY A 77 3.39 -14.82 12.34
N ARG A 78 3.04 -13.53 12.48
CA ARG A 78 4.00 -12.46 12.78
C ARG A 78 4.11 -12.24 14.30
N SER A 79 5.26 -12.58 14.89
CA SER A 79 5.61 -12.18 16.25
C SER A 79 5.87 -10.66 16.33
N GLY A 80 5.21 -9.94 17.25
CA GLY A 80 5.51 -8.54 17.58
C GLY A 80 4.67 -7.47 16.87
N HIS A 81 3.71 -7.84 16.04
CA HIS A 81 2.75 -6.91 15.44
C HIS A 81 1.33 -7.47 15.54
N PHE A 82 0.60 -7.10 16.59
CA PHE A 82 -0.81 -7.46 16.73
C PHE A 82 -1.67 -6.57 15.82
N MET A 83 -2.10 -7.10 14.66
CA MET A 83 -3.21 -6.53 13.88
C MET A 83 -4.45 -7.37 14.19
N PRO A 84 -5.53 -6.79 14.76
CA PRO A 84 -6.76 -7.53 14.99
C PRO A 84 -7.39 -7.93 13.65
N GLU A 85 -8.01 -9.12 13.59
CA GLU A 85 -8.68 -9.63 12.37
C GLU A 85 -9.74 -8.65 11.84
N THR A 86 -10.39 -7.91 12.74
CA THR A 86 -11.37 -6.87 12.40
C THR A 86 -10.78 -5.76 11.54
N LEU A 87 -9.49 -5.45 11.70
CA LEU A 87 -8.80 -4.48 10.86
C LEU A 87 -8.55 -5.04 9.46
N LEU A 88 -8.19 -6.33 9.32
CA LEU A 88 -8.06 -6.98 8.00
C LEU A 88 -9.38 -6.91 7.24
N ASP A 89 -10.49 -7.28 7.87
CA ASP A 89 -11.80 -7.25 7.23
C ASP A 89 -12.18 -5.82 6.81
N SER A 90 -11.89 -4.81 7.64
CA SER A 90 -12.13 -3.41 7.28
C SER A 90 -11.28 -2.92 6.09
N GLN A 91 -10.04 -3.40 5.95
CA GLN A 91 -9.16 -3.05 4.84
C GLN A 91 -9.67 -3.70 3.55
N LEU A 92 -10.07 -4.97 3.61
CA LEU A 92 -10.65 -5.70 2.48
C LEU A 92 -11.97 -5.06 2.02
N ALA A 93 -12.84 -4.67 2.95
CA ALA A 93 -14.07 -3.95 2.63
C ALA A 93 -13.82 -2.54 2.05
N THR A 94 -12.66 -1.95 2.34
CA THR A 94 -12.27 -0.63 1.81
C THR A 94 -11.57 -0.74 0.45
N LEU A 95 -11.10 -1.92 0.06
CA LEU A 95 -10.37 -2.14 -1.18
C LEU A 95 -11.30 -1.98 -2.39
N GLU A 96 -11.09 -0.91 -3.13
CA GLU A 96 -11.60 -0.71 -4.48
C GLU A 96 -10.55 -1.29 -5.45
N PRO A 97 -10.85 -2.37 -6.19
CA PRO A 97 -9.92 -2.96 -7.17
C PRO A 97 -9.43 -1.93 -8.19
N LEU A 98 -8.26 -2.17 -8.79
CA LEU A 98 -7.82 -1.38 -9.94
C LEU A 98 -8.84 -1.46 -11.08
N GLU A 99 -9.19 -0.30 -11.62
CA GLU A 99 -10.08 -0.15 -12.77
C GLU A 99 -9.28 -0.19 -14.09
N PRO A 100 -9.92 -0.51 -15.24
CA PRO A 100 -9.22 -0.66 -16.53
C PRO A 100 -8.50 0.60 -17.04
N ASP A 101 -8.91 1.79 -16.61
CA ASP A 101 -8.30 3.08 -16.94
C ASP A 101 -7.11 3.43 -16.03
N GLU A 102 -6.88 2.65 -14.97
CA GLU A 102 -5.76 2.85 -14.06
C GLU A 102 -4.50 2.13 -14.53
N ARG A 103 -3.36 2.83 -14.47
CA ARG A 103 -2.07 2.25 -14.84
C ARG A 103 -1.59 1.30 -13.76
N GLY A 104 -1.82 0.00 -13.93
CA GLY A 104 -1.37 -0.98 -12.96
C GLY A 104 -1.58 -2.43 -13.37
N ALA A 105 -1.20 -3.32 -12.47
CA ALA A 105 -1.39 -4.75 -12.61
C ALA A 105 -1.74 -5.40 -11.27
N PHE A 106 -2.54 -6.46 -11.33
CA PHE A 106 -2.74 -7.36 -10.21
C PHE A 106 -1.56 -8.33 -10.12
N LEU A 107 -1.02 -8.50 -8.92
CA LEU A 107 -0.01 -9.51 -8.64
C LEU A 107 -0.57 -10.49 -7.61
N MET A 108 -0.53 -11.77 -7.96
CA MET A 108 -0.92 -12.88 -7.10
C MET A 108 0.35 -13.56 -6.57
N PRO A 109 0.89 -13.18 -5.39
CA PRO A 109 2.09 -13.80 -4.86
C PRO A 109 1.82 -15.24 -4.40
N HIS A 110 2.13 -16.20 -5.28
CA HIS A 110 2.06 -17.64 -5.02
C HIS A 110 3.07 -18.12 -3.94
N ARG A 111 4.13 -17.35 -3.66
CA ARG A 111 5.13 -17.64 -2.61
C ARG A 111 5.55 -16.38 -1.86
N LEU A 112 5.92 -16.53 -0.58
CA LEU A 112 6.63 -15.48 0.15
C LEU A 112 7.96 -15.20 -0.56
N PRO A 113 8.34 -13.93 -0.79
CA PRO A 113 9.72 -13.64 -1.20
C PRO A 113 10.65 -14.27 -0.16
N ARG A 114 11.64 -15.04 -0.61
CA ARG A 114 12.68 -15.55 0.29
C ARG A 114 13.24 -14.33 1.01
N ARG A 115 13.25 -14.36 2.35
CA ARG A 115 14.00 -13.35 3.12
C ARG A 115 15.40 -13.36 2.52
N SER A 116 15.81 -12.25 1.90
CA SER A 116 17.21 -12.02 1.62
C SER A 116 17.87 -11.99 3.00
N SER A 117 18.53 -13.08 3.37
CA SER A 117 19.51 -13.06 4.45
C SER A 117 20.51 -12.00 4.02
N GLY A 118 20.42 -10.81 4.61
CA GLY A 118 21.47 -9.83 4.49
C GLY A 118 22.77 -10.54 4.84
N ARG A 119 23.69 -10.58 3.87
CA ARG A 119 25.08 -10.93 4.15
C ARG A 119 25.62 -9.89 5.15
N PRO A 120 26.52 -10.31 6.05
CA PRO A 120 27.00 -9.51 7.17
C PRO A 120 27.64 -8.19 6.73
#